data_AF-A0A8C3F0N3-F1
#
_entry.id   AF-A0A8C3F0N3-F1
#
_cell.length_a   1.000
_cell.length_b   1.000
_cell.length_c   1.000
_cell.angle_alpha   90.00
_cell.angle_beta   90.00
_cell.angle_gamma   90.00
#
_symmetry.space_group_name_H-M   'P 1'
#
loop_
_entity.id
_entity.type
_entity.pdbx_description
1 polymer ?
#
loop_
_entity_poly.entity_id
_entity_poly.type
_entity_poly.pdbx_seq_one_letter_code
_entity_poly.pdbx_strand_id
1 'polypeptide(L)'
;MTTGQEPGDSTSLGSLESSVFCSEEEQGPLLQKVDPSLGCFTINVGGSRFVLSQQTLSCYPDTRLGKLAVVVSAARDVAASLLELCDDANLVENEYFFDRSSQAFRYILNYYQTGRLHVMEQLCALSFLQEIQYWGLDELSIDSCCRDR
;
A
#
# COMPACT_ATOMS: atom_id res chain seq x y z
N MET A 1 -38.95 66.23 27.74
CA MET A 1 -39.33 65.54 29.00
C MET A 1 -38.93 64.08 28.80
N THR A 2 -37.70 63.66 29.12
CA THR A 2 -37.30 63.04 30.43
C THR A 2 -38.32 61.95 30.81
N THR A 3 -38.02 60.66 30.90
CA THR A 3 -36.93 59.90 31.58
C THR A 3 -37.05 58.45 31.07
N GLY A 4 -36.01 57.63 30.87
CA GLY A 4 -35.06 57.09 31.86
C GLY A 4 -35.31 55.59 32.07
N GLN A 5 -34.24 54.77 32.08
CA GLN A 5 -33.93 53.63 33.00
C GLN A 5 -33.34 52.37 32.29
N GLU A 6 -32.02 52.16 32.48
CA GLU A 6 -31.29 50.87 32.54
C GLU A 6 -31.67 50.14 33.86
N PRO A 7 -31.60 48.78 34.01
CA PRO A 7 -30.30 48.06 34.15
C PRO A 7 -30.25 46.54 33.83
N GLY A 8 -29.03 46.01 33.66
CA GLY A 8 -28.48 44.91 34.48
C GLY A 8 -28.79 43.43 34.19
N ASP A 9 -27.77 42.77 33.62
CA ASP A 9 -27.11 41.54 34.08
C ASP A 9 -27.48 40.11 33.60
N SER A 10 -26.41 39.46 33.10
CA SER A 10 -26.05 38.03 33.17
C SER A 10 -26.96 36.96 32.53
N THR A 11 -26.48 36.32 31.45
CA THR A 11 -26.38 34.85 31.38
C THR A 11 -25.29 34.39 30.40
N SER A 12 -24.35 33.64 30.97
CA SER A 12 -23.39 32.67 30.42
C SER A 12 -23.37 32.44 28.89
N LEU A 13 -22.28 32.86 28.23
CA LEU A 13 -21.87 32.29 26.94
C LEU A 13 -20.97 31.08 27.20
N GLY A 14 -21.55 29.90 27.08
CA GLY A 14 -20.83 28.64 27.08
C GLY A 14 -20.09 28.41 25.77
N SER A 15 -18.77 28.64 25.82
CA SER A 15 -17.68 27.90 25.20
C SER A 15 -17.94 27.13 23.89
N LEU A 16 -17.37 27.64 22.80
CA LEU A 16 -16.69 26.84 21.77
C LEU A 16 -15.44 27.60 21.30
N GLU A 17 -14.39 27.57 22.13
CA GLU A 17 -13.02 27.45 21.61
C GLU A 17 -12.96 26.16 20.78
N SER A 18 -12.21 26.00 19.69
CA SER A 18 -10.93 26.53 19.24
C SER A 18 -10.77 25.95 17.82
N SER A 19 -9.97 26.42 16.88
CA SER A 19 -8.93 27.43 16.91
C SER A 19 -8.51 27.69 15.45
N VAL A 20 -8.25 28.97 15.16
CA VAL A 20 -7.12 29.48 14.37
C VAL A 20 -6.97 28.99 12.93
N PHE A 21 -7.49 29.85 12.05
CA PHE A 21 -6.95 30.18 10.73
C PHE A 21 -5.47 30.58 10.84
N CYS A 22 -4.57 29.97 10.06
CA CYS A 22 -3.22 30.47 9.87
C CYS A 22 -2.82 30.38 8.38
N SER A 23 -2.94 31.56 7.76
CA SER A 23 -2.07 32.20 6.76
C SER A 23 -1.72 31.52 5.44
N GLU A 24 -1.93 32.31 4.39
CA GLU A 24 -1.47 32.15 3.02
C GLU A 24 0.07 32.14 2.90
N GLU A 25 0.52 31.33 1.95
CA GLU A 25 1.69 31.46 1.07
C GLU A 25 3.05 31.89 1.65
N GLU A 26 4.00 30.94 1.68
CA GLU A 26 5.43 31.21 1.50
C GLU A 26 5.99 30.22 0.48
N GLN A 27 6.68 30.76 -0.53
CA GLN A 27 7.21 30.06 -1.70
C GLN A 27 8.46 29.22 -1.35
N GLY A 28 8.43 27.92 -1.67
CA GLY A 28 9.53 26.95 -1.48
C GLY A 28 9.35 25.75 -2.43
N PRO A 29 10.42 25.04 -2.83
CA PRO A 29 10.56 24.49 -4.18
C PRO A 29 9.67 23.29 -4.43
N LEU A 30 8.79 23.42 -5.44
CA LEU A 30 8.06 22.38 -6.18
C LEU A 30 8.08 20.97 -5.55
N LEU A 31 7.44 20.82 -4.39
CA LEU A 31 7.00 19.50 -3.96
C LEU A 31 5.78 19.15 -4.81
N GLN A 32 6.11 18.49 -5.91
CA GLN A 32 5.23 17.73 -6.78
C GLN A 32 4.04 17.22 -5.99
N LYS A 33 2.85 17.73 -6.34
CA LYS A 33 1.59 17.18 -5.89
C LYS A 33 1.54 15.75 -6.43
N VAL A 34 2.04 14.79 -5.65
CA VAL A 34 2.01 13.36 -6.01
C VAL A 34 0.54 13.03 -6.17
N ASP A 35 0.16 12.71 -7.40
CA ASP A 35 -1.17 12.20 -7.68
C ASP A 35 -1.39 10.97 -6.76
N PRO A 36 -2.46 10.95 -5.94
CA PRO A 36 -2.71 9.85 -5.01
C PRO A 36 -2.83 8.47 -5.68
N SER A 37 -2.94 8.40 -7.02
CA SER A 37 -2.90 7.16 -7.80
C SER A 37 -1.50 6.57 -8.05
N LEU A 38 -0.41 7.34 -7.87
CA LEU A 38 0.97 6.84 -8.02
C LEU A 38 1.51 6.11 -6.78
N GLY A 39 0.75 6.09 -5.68
CA GLY A 39 1.18 5.49 -4.42
C GLY A 39 0.76 4.03 -4.23
N CYS A 40 -0.06 3.48 -5.13
CA CYS A 40 -0.58 2.12 -5.03
C CYS A 40 -0.44 1.35 -6.35
N PHE A 41 -0.55 0.02 -6.27
CA PHE A 41 -0.41 -0.92 -7.37
C PHE A 41 -1.60 -1.86 -7.34
N THR A 42 -2.25 -2.06 -8.48
CA THR A 42 -3.29 -3.09 -8.63
C THR A 42 -2.63 -4.37 -9.12
N ILE A 43 -2.56 -5.38 -8.25
CA ILE A 43 -1.99 -6.68 -8.52
C ILE A 43 -3.15 -7.65 -8.79
N ASN A 44 -3.28 -8.12 -10.03
CA ASN A 44 -4.28 -9.09 -10.43
C ASN A 44 -3.65 -10.48 -10.53
N VAL A 45 -4.00 -11.35 -9.58
CA VAL A 45 -3.48 -12.72 -9.53
C VAL A 45 -4.60 -13.69 -9.81
N GLY A 46 -4.51 -14.47 -10.88
CA GLY A 46 -5.53 -15.46 -11.26
C GLY A 46 -6.94 -14.88 -11.37
N GLY A 47 -7.07 -13.61 -11.78
CA GLY A 47 -8.34 -12.88 -11.90
C GLY A 47 -8.81 -12.17 -10.63
N SER A 48 -8.11 -12.31 -9.50
CA SER A 48 -8.42 -11.61 -8.24
C SER A 48 -7.55 -10.37 -8.07
N ARG A 49 -8.17 -9.23 -7.78
CA ARG A 49 -7.47 -7.94 -7.62
C ARG A 49 -7.08 -7.67 -6.16
N PHE A 50 -5.85 -7.23 -5.98
CA PHE A 50 -5.27 -6.83 -4.70
C PHE A 50 -4.59 -5.47 -4.85
N VAL A 51 -4.87 -4.54 -3.95
CA VAL A 51 -4.27 -3.21 -3.99
C VAL A 51 -3.21 -3.11 -2.89
N LEU A 52 -1.98 -2.79 -3.28
CA LEU A 52 -0.83 -2.65 -2.38
C LEU A 52 -0.21 -1.27 -2.54
N SER A 53 0.31 -0.69 -1.46
CA SER A 53 1.02 0.59 -1.55
C SER A 53 2.47 0.39 -2.01
N GLN A 54 3.02 1.41 -2.66
CA GLN A 54 4.46 1.49 -2.97
C GLN A 54 5.30 1.23 -1.72
N GLN A 55 4.88 1.78 -0.58
CA GLN A 55 5.57 1.63 0.70
C GLN A 55 5.65 0.16 1.14
N THR A 56 4.53 -0.56 1.04
CA THR A 56 4.49 -1.99 1.38
C THR A 56 5.40 -2.81 0.47
N LEU A 57 5.38 -2.56 -0.84
CA LEU A 57 6.24 -3.28 -1.77
C LEU A 57 7.73 -2.96 -1.57
N SER A 58 8.04 -1.70 -1.27
CA SER A 58 9.40 -1.23 -1.00
C SER A 58 10.02 -1.79 0.29
N CYS A 59 9.23 -2.36 1.21
CA CYS A 59 9.79 -3.06 2.37
C CYS A 59 10.63 -4.28 1.99
N TYR A 60 10.38 -4.88 0.82
CA TYR A 60 11.05 -6.10 0.35
C TYR A 60 11.47 -5.97 -1.12
N PRO A 61 12.49 -5.16 -1.43
CA PRO A 61 12.83 -4.80 -2.82
C PRO A 61 13.31 -5.99 -3.67
N ASP A 62 13.84 -7.05 -3.06
CA ASP A 62 14.35 -8.23 -3.78
C ASP A 62 13.26 -9.18 -4.27
N THR A 63 12.04 -9.01 -3.76
CA THR A 63 10.85 -9.78 -4.15
C THR A 63 10.37 -9.36 -5.53
N ARG A 64 9.57 -10.21 -6.19
CA ARG A 64 9.00 -9.91 -7.52
C ARG A 64 8.18 -8.60 -7.51
N LEU A 65 7.34 -8.39 -6.50
CA LEU A 65 6.55 -7.17 -6.40
C LEU A 65 7.37 -5.96 -5.94
N GLY A 66 8.41 -6.16 -5.13
CA GLY A 66 9.37 -5.11 -4.79
C GLY A 66 10.10 -4.58 -6.02
N LYS A 67 10.61 -5.49 -6.85
CA LYS A 67 11.23 -5.17 -8.15
C LYS A 67 10.27 -4.47 -9.08
N LEU A 68 9.02 -4.93 -9.16
CA LEU A 68 7.97 -4.28 -9.94
C LEU A 68 7.80 -2.81 -9.53
N ALA A 69 7.69 -2.56 -8.23
CA ALA A 69 7.51 -1.21 -7.71
C ALA A 69 8.70 -0.30 -8.05
N VAL A 70 9.92 -0.83 -8.03
CA VAL A 70 11.14 -0.09 -8.42
C VAL A 70 11.15 0.22 -9.92
N VAL A 71 10.88 -0.78 -10.78
CA VAL A 71 10.88 -0.62 -12.24
C VAL A 71 9.86 0.40 -12.69
N VAL A 72 8.62 0.30 -12.17
CA VAL A 72 7.54 1.23 -12.51
C VAL A 72 7.87 2.65 -12.04
N SER A 73 8.47 2.80 -10.86
CA SER A 73 8.88 4.12 -10.32
C SER A 73 10.07 4.73 -11.06
N ALA A 74 10.94 3.93 -11.69
CA ALA A 74 12.16 4.40 -12.34
C ALA A 74 11.95 5.05 -13.72
N ALA A 75 10.72 5.04 -14.25
CA ALA A 75 10.25 5.78 -15.44
C ALA A 75 11.04 5.61 -16.75
N ARG A 76 11.98 4.64 -16.84
CA ARG A 76 12.76 4.36 -18.06
C ARG A 76 12.56 2.91 -18.49
N ASP A 77 12.19 2.76 -19.76
CA ASP A 77 12.05 1.48 -20.48
C ASP A 77 11.29 0.38 -19.70
N VAL A 78 10.14 0.79 -19.12
CA VAL A 78 9.30 -0.06 -18.26
C VAL A 78 8.85 -1.33 -18.99
N ALA A 79 8.55 -1.25 -20.29
CA ALA A 79 7.93 -2.33 -21.03
C ALA A 79 8.78 -3.62 -21.08
N ALA A 80 10.08 -3.52 -21.35
CA ALA A 80 10.95 -4.69 -21.47
C ALA A 80 11.18 -5.37 -20.11
N SER A 81 11.47 -4.58 -19.07
CA SER A 81 11.69 -5.11 -17.71
C SER A 81 10.41 -5.67 -17.07
N LEU A 82 9.24 -5.17 -17.48
CA LEU A 82 7.96 -5.62 -16.95
C LEU A 82 7.60 -7.05 -17.40
N LEU A 83 7.99 -7.43 -18.62
CA LEU A 83 7.78 -8.79 -19.16
C LEU A 83 8.52 -9.89 -18.38
N GLU A 84 9.57 -9.53 -17.62
CA GLU A 84 10.26 -10.48 -16.74
C GLU A 84 9.55 -10.63 -15.39
N LEU A 85 8.74 -9.64 -15.00
CA LEU A 85 8.16 -9.51 -13.67
C LEU A 85 6.70 -9.94 -13.61
N CYS A 86 5.90 -9.69 -14.64
CA CYS A 86 4.49 -10.09 -14.71
C CYS A 86 4.11 -10.63 -16.08
N ASP A 87 2.97 -11.31 -16.16
CA ASP A 87 2.53 -11.99 -17.39
C ASP A 87 1.83 -11.04 -18.36
N ASP A 88 1.18 -10.00 -17.86
CA ASP A 88 0.59 -8.89 -18.64
C ASP A 88 0.47 -7.63 -17.77
N ALA A 89 0.26 -6.47 -18.40
CA ALA A 89 0.03 -5.21 -17.69
C ALA A 89 -0.85 -4.24 -18.46
N ASN A 90 -1.82 -3.66 -17.76
CA ASN A 90 -2.55 -2.48 -18.21
C ASN A 90 -1.98 -1.24 -17.51
N LEU A 91 -1.04 -0.58 -18.20
CA LEU A 91 -0.35 0.61 -17.68
C LEU A 91 -1.29 1.82 -17.51
N VAL A 92 -2.40 1.87 -18.24
CA VAL A 92 -3.41 2.95 -18.10
C VAL A 92 -4.14 2.83 -16.77
N GLU A 93 -4.51 1.61 -16.40
CA GLU A 93 -5.22 1.31 -15.15
C GLU A 93 -4.27 0.98 -13.97
N ASN A 94 -2.95 1.03 -14.20
CA ASN A 94 -1.92 0.62 -13.25
C ASN A 94 -2.19 -0.78 -12.66
N GLU A 95 -2.58 -1.71 -13.54
CA GLU A 95 -2.94 -3.09 -13.21
C GLU A 95 -1.93 -4.08 -13.81
N TYR A 96 -1.41 -4.98 -12.99
CA TYR A 96 -0.38 -5.96 -13.35
C TYR A 96 -0.91 -7.38 -13.13
N PHE A 97 -0.78 -8.24 -14.13
CA PHE A 97 -1.40 -9.56 -14.17
C PHE A 97 -0.40 -10.67 -13.93
N PHE A 98 -0.81 -11.66 -13.13
CA PHE A 98 -0.03 -12.83 -12.77
C PHE A 98 -0.90 -14.08 -12.91
N ASP A 99 -0.50 -15.02 -13.77
CA ASP A 99 -1.18 -16.30 -13.98
C ASP A 99 -0.79 -17.31 -12.88
N ARG A 100 -1.06 -16.91 -11.64
CA ARG A 100 -0.81 -17.68 -10.41
C ARG A 100 -2.09 -17.87 -9.62
N SER A 101 -2.03 -18.74 -8.61
CA SER A 101 -3.16 -19.00 -7.73
C SER A 101 -3.42 -17.82 -6.79
N SER A 102 -4.58 -17.17 -6.92
CA SER A 102 -5.03 -16.12 -5.99
C SER A 102 -5.18 -16.61 -4.56
N GLN A 103 -5.54 -17.88 -4.37
CA GLN A 103 -5.62 -18.51 -3.05
C GLN A 103 -4.24 -18.57 -2.39
N ALA A 104 -3.22 -18.96 -3.14
CA ALA A 104 -1.85 -19.02 -2.64
C ALA A 104 -1.21 -17.63 -2.47
N PHE A 105 -1.62 -16.66 -3.28
CA PHE A 105 -1.14 -15.29 -3.15
C PHE A 105 -1.46 -14.66 -1.78
N ARG A 106 -2.51 -15.11 -1.08
CA ARG A 106 -2.81 -14.63 0.28
C ARG A 106 -1.68 -14.85 1.28
N TYR A 107 -0.87 -15.89 1.10
CA TYR A 107 0.30 -16.18 1.94
C TYR A 107 1.39 -15.14 1.72
N ILE A 108 1.56 -14.73 0.48
CA ILE A 108 2.49 -13.70 0.04
C ILE A 108 2.06 -12.34 0.61
N LEU A 109 0.76 -12.00 0.53
CA LEU A 109 0.22 -10.80 1.14
C LEU A 109 0.46 -10.75 2.66
N ASN A 110 0.26 -11.87 3.34
CA ASN A 110 0.52 -11.95 4.77
C ASN A 110 2.00 -11.71 5.11
N TYR A 111 2.92 -12.16 4.25
CA TYR A 111 4.34 -11.84 4.39
C TYR A 111 4.59 -10.32 4.32
N TYR A 112 4.00 -9.61 3.34
CA TYR A 112 4.13 -8.15 3.26
C TYR A 112 3.57 -7.40 4.48
N GLN A 113 2.63 -8.00 5.22
CA GLN A 113 2.04 -7.42 6.43
C GLN A 113 2.84 -7.72 7.70
N THR A 114 3.45 -8.91 7.79
CA THR A 114 4.03 -9.44 9.04
C THR A 114 5.54 -9.61 8.99
N GLY A 115 6.12 -9.65 7.80
CA GLY A 115 7.51 -10.02 7.53
C GLY A 115 7.85 -11.48 7.77
N ARG A 116 6.84 -12.35 7.99
CA ARG A 116 7.04 -13.76 8.29
C ARG A 116 6.14 -14.64 7.42
N LEU A 117 6.69 -15.75 6.95
CA LEU A 117 5.95 -16.76 6.19
C LEU A 117 5.34 -17.77 7.15
N HIS A 118 4.03 -17.94 7.05
CA HIS A 118 3.30 -18.98 7.76
C HIS A 118 2.74 -19.99 6.75
N VAL A 119 3.04 -21.26 6.96
CA VAL A 119 2.46 -22.37 6.20
C VAL A 119 1.05 -22.62 6.74
N MET A 120 0.05 -22.54 5.87
CA MET A 120 -1.35 -22.83 6.17
C MET A 120 -1.78 -24.12 5.45
N GLU A 121 -2.73 -24.85 6.03
CA GLU A 121 -3.05 -26.25 5.68
C GLU A 121 -3.70 -26.44 4.28
N GLN A 122 -3.97 -25.35 3.57
CA GLN A 122 -4.72 -25.37 2.31
C GLN A 122 -3.82 -25.60 1.08
N LEU A 123 -2.50 -25.62 1.25
CA LEU A 123 -1.52 -25.90 0.20
C LEU A 123 -0.57 -27.01 0.63
N CYS A 124 -0.23 -27.91 -0.29
CA CYS A 124 0.86 -28.86 -0.04
C CYS A 124 2.21 -28.13 -0.03
N ALA A 125 3.20 -28.69 0.67
CA ALA A 125 4.52 -28.08 0.83
C ALA A 125 5.19 -27.74 -0.50
N LEU A 126 5.10 -28.62 -1.50
CA LEU A 126 5.69 -28.38 -2.82
C LEU A 126 5.06 -27.18 -3.53
N SER A 127 3.73 -27.06 -3.53
CA SER A 127 3.05 -25.92 -4.13
C SER A 127 3.37 -24.62 -3.40
N PHE A 128 3.46 -24.66 -2.07
CA PHE A 128 3.86 -23.49 -1.29
C PHE A 128 5.29 -23.05 -1.62
N LEU A 129 6.24 -23.98 -1.70
CA LEU A 129 7.63 -23.69 -2.06
C LEU A 129 7.74 -23.08 -3.47
N GLN A 130 6.98 -23.60 -4.44
CA GLN A 130 6.92 -23.05 -5.79
C GLN A 130 6.39 -21.61 -5.81
N GLU A 131 5.39 -21.31 -4.97
CA GLU A 131 4.85 -19.97 -4.86
C GLU A 131 5.88 -19.01 -4.25
N ILE A 132 6.46 -19.33 -3.08
CA ILE A 132 7.45 -18.43 -2.46
C ILE A 132 8.66 -18.20 -3.38
N GLN A 133 9.09 -19.23 -4.11
CA GLN A 133 10.15 -19.10 -5.11
C GLN A 133 9.75 -18.17 -6.26
N TYR A 134 8.54 -18.32 -6.82
CA TYR A 134 8.04 -17.45 -7.88
C TYR A 134 8.00 -15.98 -7.43
N TRP A 135 7.53 -15.72 -6.21
CA TRP A 135 7.42 -14.38 -5.64
C TRP A 135 8.75 -13.82 -5.12
N GLY A 136 9.81 -14.64 -5.10
CA GLY A 136 11.15 -14.24 -4.66
C GLY A 136 11.28 -14.06 -3.15
N LEU A 137 10.54 -14.87 -2.38
CA LEU A 137 10.64 -14.91 -0.92
C LEU A 137 11.59 -16.03 -0.47
N ASP A 138 12.41 -15.74 0.53
CA ASP A 138 13.34 -16.71 1.11
C ASP A 138 12.62 -17.70 2.04
N GLU A 139 12.86 -18.99 1.86
CA GLU A 139 12.39 -20.07 2.73
C GLU A 139 12.83 -19.88 4.19
N LEU A 140 13.96 -19.22 4.42
CA LEU A 140 14.43 -18.87 5.77
C LEU A 140 13.46 -17.92 6.51
N SER A 141 12.58 -17.24 5.78
CA SER A 141 11.54 -16.38 6.33
C SER A 141 10.35 -17.17 6.90
N ILE A 142 10.31 -18.50 6.73
CA ILE A 142 9.31 -19.36 7.38
C ILE A 142 9.49 -19.28 8.89
N ASP A 143 8.42 -18.87 9.57
CA ASP A 143 8.38 -18.73 11.01
C ASP A 143 8.56 -20.10 11.67
N SER A 144 9.23 -20.09 12.82
CA SER A 144 9.43 -21.23 13.71
C SER A 144 8.17 -22.07 13.96
N CYS A 145 6.99 -21.43 14.06
CA CYS A 145 5.73 -22.15 14.29
C CYS A 145 5.28 -23.05 13.12
N CYS A 146 5.91 -22.92 11.95
CA CYS A 146 5.58 -23.63 10.73
C CYS A 146 6.70 -24.54 10.20
N ARG A 147 7.88 -24.59 10.84
CA ARG A 147 9.05 -25.34 10.33
C ARG A 147 8.93 -26.86 10.47
N ASP A 148 8.21 -27.33 11.48
CA ASP A 148 8.07 -28.75 11.81
C ASP A 148 6.64 -29.28 11.61
N ARG A 149 5.82 -28.57 10.81
CA ARG A 149 4.47 -28.99 10.43
C ARG A 149 4.51 -29.84 9.17
#